data_AF-A0A2N1W8M6-F1
#
_entry.id   AF-A0A2N1W8M6-F1
#
_cell.length_a   1.000
_cell.length_b   1.000
_cell.length_c   1.000
_cell.angle_alpha   90.00
_cell.angle_beta   90.00
_cell.angle_gamma   90.00
#
_symmetry.space_group_name_H-M   'P 1'
#
loop_
_entity.id
_entity.type
_entity.pdbx_description
1 polymer ?
#
loop_
_entity_poly.entity_id
_entity_poly.type
_entity_poly.pdbx_seq_one_letter_code
_entity_poly.pdbx_strand_id
1 'polypeptide(L)'
;MLWVVVGSVAALWAGRTVERLDLRGGAVQMTEARTADSLLTSRFSRPIGEFFAVTVSGPGKLTDGVGGRLLDSLLATAERTDGVSGTVSIRNASDSSFVAADGRTTFFLVALSVAAADADDVVVPLREAFERTLRRFPDRDDYTVQVTGRAALDLDIRTVSAEDAKRNEIKLIPITLVILILAFGALVAALIPLLVGVMAISITLAIIGVIAEVMPMSVFVLNMISMIGLGVGIDYSLLVVTRFREELNSGLRASEAAVRTFLTAGHAVMTSGATVVVGFAALLLTPL
;
A
#
# COMPACT_ATOMS: atom_id res chain seq x y z
N MET A 1 18.69 22.56 -13.46
CA MET A 1 19.44 21.61 -12.62
C MET A 1 18.77 21.35 -11.26
N LEU A 2 18.31 22.38 -10.52
CA LEU A 2 17.66 22.20 -9.20
C LEU A 2 16.51 21.18 -9.21
N TRP A 3 15.55 21.30 -10.13
CA TRP A 3 14.40 20.38 -10.22
C TRP A 3 14.78 18.94 -10.54
N VAL A 4 15.86 18.72 -11.31
CA VAL A 4 16.37 17.38 -11.58
C VAL A 4 16.94 16.77 -10.31
N VAL A 5 17.70 17.54 -9.52
CA VAL A 5 18.22 17.09 -8.23
C VAL A 5 17.09 16.79 -7.25
N VAL A 6 16.10 17.69 -7.14
CA VAL A 6 14.91 17.48 -6.30
C VAL A 6 14.16 16.22 -6.72
N GLY A 7 13.93 16.02 -8.02
CA GLY A 7 13.28 14.82 -8.54
C GLY A 7 14.07 13.54 -8.26
N SER A 8 15.39 13.55 -8.40
CA SER A 8 16.25 12.40 -8.12
C SER A 8 16.27 12.04 -6.63
N VAL A 9 16.38 13.04 -5.74
CA VAL A 9 16.31 12.82 -4.29
C VAL A 9 14.93 12.31 -3.90
N ALA A 10 13.87 12.89 -4.47
CA ALA A 10 12.51 12.46 -4.23
C ALA A 10 12.26 11.02 -4.69
N ALA A 11 12.79 10.59 -5.84
CA ALA A 11 12.66 9.23 -6.32
C ALA A 11 13.31 8.19 -5.38
N LEU A 12 14.45 8.52 -4.76
CA LEU A 12 15.09 7.65 -3.75
C LEU A 12 14.25 7.56 -2.47
N TRP A 13 13.59 8.65 -2.09
CA TRP A 13 12.75 8.71 -0.90
C TRP A 13 11.37 8.07 -1.08
N ALA A 14 10.81 8.16 -2.28
CA ALA A 14 9.50 7.62 -2.63
C ALA A 14 9.41 6.12 -2.36
N GLY A 15 10.48 5.36 -2.63
CA GLY A 15 10.51 3.91 -2.36
C GLY A 15 10.32 3.55 -0.88
N ARG A 16 10.79 4.39 0.05
CA ARG A 16 10.61 4.18 1.50
C ARG A 16 9.26 4.66 2.03
N THR A 17 8.54 5.44 1.23
CA THR A 17 7.24 6.00 1.66
C THR A 17 6.16 4.93 1.68
N VAL A 18 6.23 3.96 0.76
CA VAL A 18 5.23 2.89 0.61
C VAL A 18 5.08 2.07 1.89
N GLU A 19 6.19 1.77 2.57
CA GLU A 19 6.22 0.98 3.82
C GLU A 19 5.61 1.74 5.02
N ARG A 20 5.36 3.05 4.89
CA ARG A 20 4.85 3.90 5.98
C ARG A 20 3.36 4.22 5.87
N LEU A 21 2.67 3.67 4.87
CA LEU A 21 1.26 3.97 4.63
C LEU A 21 0.35 2.94 5.31
N ASP A 22 -0.67 3.45 5.98
CA ASP A 22 -1.70 2.66 6.64
C ASP A 22 -2.88 2.41 5.69
N LEU A 23 -3.76 1.44 5.92
CA LEU A 23 -4.95 1.26 5.10
C LEU A 23 -6.01 2.31 5.36
N ARG A 24 -6.32 2.53 6.63
CA ARG A 24 -7.53 3.28 7.01
C ARG A 24 -7.32 4.79 7.00
N GLY A 25 -6.07 5.24 7.05
CA GLY A 25 -5.78 6.63 7.43
C GLY A 25 -6.24 6.90 8.87
N GLY A 26 -5.66 7.90 9.51
CA GLY A 26 -6.12 8.27 10.84
C GLY A 26 -7.44 9.02 10.75
N ALA A 27 -8.54 8.44 11.21
CA ALA A 27 -9.74 9.25 11.45
C ALA A 27 -9.39 10.28 12.55
N VAL A 28 -9.73 11.54 12.35
CA VAL A 28 -9.38 12.63 13.30
C VAL A 28 -10.51 12.86 14.31
N GLN A 29 -11.74 12.42 14.00
CA GLN A 29 -12.89 12.61 14.89
C GLN A 29 -13.03 11.51 15.95
N MET A 30 -13.26 11.95 17.19
CA MET A 30 -13.73 11.09 18.28
C MET A 30 -15.23 10.83 18.08
N THR A 31 -15.56 9.67 17.52
CA THR A 31 -16.93 9.18 17.44
C THR A 31 -17.32 8.43 18.71
N GLU A 32 -18.61 8.28 18.97
CA GLU A 32 -19.10 7.43 20.07
C GLU A 32 -18.57 5.99 19.93
N ALA A 33 -18.48 5.47 18.71
CA ALA A 33 -17.91 4.16 18.41
C ALA A 33 -16.44 4.05 18.85
N ARG A 34 -15.60 5.06 18.55
CA ARG A 34 -14.20 5.09 19.02
C ARG A 34 -14.09 5.23 20.53
N THR A 35 -14.99 6.01 21.13
CA THR A 35 -15.05 6.15 22.58
C THR A 35 -15.34 4.81 23.24
N ALA A 36 -16.33 4.08 22.71
CA ALA A 36 -16.65 2.71 23.16
C ALA A 36 -15.44 1.77 23.01
N ASP A 37 -14.76 1.80 21.87
CA ASP A 37 -13.57 0.97 21.61
C ASP A 37 -12.42 1.29 22.60
N SER A 38 -12.16 2.57 22.84
CA SER A 38 -11.16 3.01 23.82
C SER A 38 -11.49 2.61 25.26
N LEU A 39 -12.78 2.61 25.61
CA LEU A 39 -13.26 2.18 26.92
C LEU A 39 -13.12 0.66 27.09
N LEU A 40 -13.41 -0.12 26.04
CA LEU A 40 -13.19 -1.57 26.05
C LEU A 40 -11.71 -1.91 26.26
N THR A 41 -10.80 -1.20 25.59
CA THR A 41 -9.36 -1.44 25.71
C THR A 41 -8.80 -1.03 27.08
N SER A 42 -9.29 0.09 27.64
CA SER A 42 -8.76 0.64 28.92
C SER A 42 -9.37 0.02 30.18
N ARG A 43 -10.63 -0.40 30.15
CA ARG A 43 -11.36 -0.91 31.33
C ARG A 43 -11.21 -2.41 31.56
N PHE A 44 -10.89 -3.18 30.53
CA PHE A 44 -10.79 -4.63 30.64
C PHE A 44 -9.32 -5.07 30.76
N SER A 45 -9.01 -5.84 31.81
CA SER A 45 -7.65 -6.33 32.12
C SER A 45 -7.05 -7.26 31.06
N ARG A 46 -7.92 -7.81 30.20
CA ARG A 46 -7.56 -8.40 28.92
C ARG A 46 -8.24 -7.54 27.87
N PRO A 47 -7.53 -6.63 27.22
CA PRO A 47 -8.02 -6.06 25.98
C PRO A 47 -8.49 -7.22 25.11
N ILE A 48 -9.58 -7.05 24.36
CA ILE A 48 -9.80 -7.92 23.20
C ILE A 48 -8.64 -7.57 22.28
N GLY A 49 -7.52 -8.29 22.45
CA GLY A 49 -6.31 -8.06 21.68
C GLY A 49 -6.65 -8.22 20.20
N GLU A 50 -5.85 -7.62 19.32
CA GLU A 50 -5.97 -8.03 17.94
C GLU A 50 -5.61 -9.52 17.85
N PHE A 51 -6.58 -10.30 17.40
CA PHE A 51 -6.37 -11.70 17.07
C PHE A 51 -6.38 -11.84 15.56
N PHE A 52 -5.56 -12.75 15.07
CA PHE A 52 -5.69 -13.27 13.72
C PHE A 52 -5.86 -14.78 13.81
N ALA A 53 -6.55 -15.35 12.83
CA ALA A 53 -6.82 -16.76 12.75
C ALA A 53 -5.80 -17.42 11.82
N VAL A 54 -5.33 -18.59 12.20
CA VAL A 54 -4.51 -19.45 11.37
C VAL A 54 -5.32 -20.69 11.06
N THR A 55 -5.64 -20.90 9.79
CA THR A 55 -6.36 -22.06 9.30
C THR A 55 -5.36 -23.09 8.79
N VAL A 56 -5.55 -24.34 9.19
CA VAL A 56 -4.77 -25.49 8.76
C VAL A 56 -5.73 -26.48 8.13
N SER A 57 -5.45 -26.89 6.89
CA SER A 57 -6.20 -27.90 6.16
C SER A 57 -5.26 -29.01 5.69
N GLY A 58 -5.73 -30.26 5.66
CA GLY A 58 -4.93 -31.41 5.23
C GLY A 58 -5.77 -32.61 4.77
N PRO A 59 -5.13 -33.69 4.31
CA PRO A 59 -5.82 -34.84 3.71
C PRO A 59 -6.52 -35.73 4.75
N GLY A 60 -6.07 -35.67 6.00
CA GLY A 60 -6.56 -36.50 7.12
C GLY A 60 -7.00 -35.67 8.32
N LYS A 61 -7.35 -36.36 9.42
CA LYS A 61 -7.74 -35.70 10.66
C LYS A 61 -6.59 -34.88 11.23
N LEU A 62 -6.84 -33.61 11.52
CA LEU A 62 -5.84 -32.69 12.09
C LEU A 62 -5.76 -32.73 13.62
N THR A 63 -6.64 -33.48 14.28
CA THR A 63 -6.61 -33.67 15.74
C THR A 63 -5.59 -34.71 16.20
N ASP A 64 -5.25 -35.68 15.34
CA ASP A 64 -4.47 -36.86 15.71
C ASP A 64 -3.41 -37.20 14.65
N GLY A 65 -2.51 -38.14 14.97
CA GLY A 65 -1.55 -38.68 14.01
C GLY A 65 -0.57 -37.65 13.47
N VAL A 66 -0.32 -37.67 12.15
CA VAL A 66 0.61 -36.73 11.47
C VAL A 66 0.06 -35.30 11.52
N GLY A 67 -1.24 -35.12 11.26
CA GLY A 67 -1.91 -33.81 11.28
C GLY A 67 -1.87 -33.17 12.67
N GLY A 68 -2.08 -33.97 13.72
CA GLY A 68 -1.94 -33.51 15.11
C GLY A 68 -0.54 -32.99 15.43
N ARG A 69 0.52 -33.69 14.99
CA ARG A 69 1.91 -33.23 15.19
C ARG A 69 2.23 -31.94 14.43
N LEU A 70 1.66 -31.77 13.24
CA LEU A 70 1.78 -30.52 12.48
C LEU A 70 1.12 -29.37 13.24
N LEU A 71 -0.12 -29.57 13.71
CA LEU A 71 -0.83 -28.58 14.51
C LEU A 71 -0.04 -28.19 15.77
N ASP A 72 0.47 -29.17 16.51
CA ASP A 72 1.26 -28.92 17.72
C ASP A 72 2.57 -28.17 17.41
N SER A 73 3.19 -28.44 16.26
CA SER A 73 4.40 -27.73 15.81
C SER A 73 4.11 -26.29 15.39
N LEU A 74 2.96 -26.04 14.75
CA LEU A 74 2.52 -24.69 14.38
C LEU A 74 2.15 -23.87 15.63
N LEU A 75 1.44 -24.45 16.59
CA LEU A 75 1.14 -23.81 17.87
C LEU A 75 2.41 -23.44 18.64
N ALA A 76 3.35 -24.39 18.78
CA ALA A 76 4.63 -24.13 19.42
C ALA A 76 5.50 -23.11 18.68
N THR A 77 5.33 -22.98 17.37
CA THR A 77 6.01 -21.95 16.58
C THR A 77 5.40 -20.58 16.86
N ALA A 78 4.07 -20.47 16.88
CA ALA A 78 3.38 -19.23 17.19
C ALA A 78 3.68 -18.72 18.60
N GLU A 79 3.71 -19.60 19.60
CA GLU A 79 4.02 -19.22 20.99
C GLU A 79 5.46 -18.76 21.20
N ARG A 80 6.38 -19.11 20.29
CA ARG A 80 7.78 -18.67 20.33
C ARG A 80 8.02 -17.39 19.53
N THR A 81 7.03 -16.91 18.78
CA THR A 81 7.16 -15.69 17.98
C THR A 81 7.04 -14.48 18.90
N ASP A 82 8.04 -13.61 18.85
CA ASP A 82 8.01 -12.34 19.58
C ASP A 82 6.78 -11.51 19.16
N GLY A 83 6.10 -10.92 20.13
CA GLY A 83 4.86 -10.17 19.90
C GLY A 83 3.58 -11.02 19.98
N VAL A 84 3.67 -12.34 20.15
CA VAL A 84 2.51 -13.21 20.44
C VAL A 84 2.29 -13.33 21.96
N SER A 85 1.09 -12.99 22.44
CA SER A 85 0.71 -13.13 23.85
C SER A 85 0.18 -14.52 24.20
N GLY A 86 -0.28 -15.29 23.20
CA GLY A 86 -0.78 -16.64 23.41
C GLY A 86 -1.56 -17.17 22.22
N THR A 87 -1.92 -18.46 22.28
CA THR A 87 -2.73 -19.12 21.25
C THR A 87 -3.96 -19.78 21.85
N VAL A 88 -5.07 -19.75 21.11
CA VAL A 88 -6.32 -20.43 21.46
C VAL A 88 -6.66 -21.42 20.35
N SER A 89 -6.72 -22.70 20.70
CA SER A 89 -6.95 -23.79 19.76
C SER A 89 -7.75 -24.91 20.42
N ILE A 90 -8.12 -25.94 19.63
CA ILE A 90 -8.72 -27.17 20.14
C ILE A 90 -7.92 -27.82 21.30
N ARG A 91 -6.58 -27.64 21.34
CA ARG A 91 -5.71 -28.20 22.39
C ARG A 91 -5.91 -27.52 23.74
N ASN A 92 -6.09 -26.20 23.73
CA ASN A 92 -6.14 -25.39 24.94
C ASN A 92 -7.57 -25.17 25.42
N ALA A 93 -8.52 -24.97 24.49
CA ALA A 93 -9.91 -24.67 24.80
C ALA A 93 -10.78 -25.93 24.92
N SER A 94 -10.33 -27.08 24.38
CA SER A 94 -11.13 -28.32 24.28
C SER A 94 -12.51 -28.13 23.63
N ASP A 95 -12.65 -27.12 22.77
CA ASP A 95 -13.89 -26.78 22.09
C ASP A 95 -13.88 -27.30 20.65
N SER A 96 -14.84 -28.18 20.33
CA SER A 96 -15.01 -28.76 19.00
C SER A 96 -15.30 -27.74 17.90
N SER A 97 -15.69 -26.50 18.24
CA SER A 97 -15.94 -25.42 17.27
C SER A 97 -14.70 -25.06 16.43
N PHE A 98 -13.49 -25.36 16.92
CA PHE A 98 -12.23 -25.12 16.22
C PHE A 98 -11.91 -26.14 15.12
N VAL A 99 -12.70 -27.20 14.97
CA VAL A 99 -12.47 -28.27 14.01
C VAL A 99 -13.70 -28.39 13.10
N ALA A 100 -13.47 -28.40 11.79
CA ALA A 100 -14.52 -28.61 10.81
C ALA A 100 -15.14 -30.00 10.95
N ALA A 101 -16.40 -30.17 10.53
CA ALA A 101 -17.14 -31.43 10.66
C ALA A 101 -16.44 -32.62 9.98
N ASP A 102 -15.63 -32.38 8.94
CA ASP A 102 -14.85 -33.39 8.24
C ASP A 102 -13.53 -33.77 8.95
N GLY A 103 -13.16 -33.04 10.01
CA GLY A 103 -11.90 -33.18 10.75
C GLY A 103 -10.64 -32.79 9.97
N ARG A 104 -10.78 -32.36 8.71
CA ARG A 104 -9.67 -32.05 7.79
C ARG A 104 -9.24 -30.61 7.82
N THR A 105 -10.03 -29.74 8.44
CA THR A 105 -9.70 -28.34 8.64
C THR A 105 -9.84 -27.99 10.12
N THR A 106 -8.86 -27.26 10.65
CA THR A 106 -8.92 -26.67 11.97
C THR A 106 -8.37 -25.25 11.91
N PHE A 107 -8.73 -24.40 12.86
CA PHE A 107 -8.10 -23.11 13.02
C PHE A 107 -7.68 -22.89 14.47
N PHE A 108 -6.74 -21.98 14.66
CA PHE A 108 -6.40 -21.46 15.98
C PHE A 108 -6.25 -19.95 15.91
N LEU A 109 -6.55 -19.29 17.02
CA LEU A 109 -6.41 -17.84 17.15
C LEU A 109 -5.07 -17.54 17.79
N VAL A 110 -4.35 -16.57 17.23
CA VAL A 110 -3.12 -16.05 17.80
C VAL A 110 -3.40 -14.66 18.34
N ALA A 111 -3.15 -14.48 19.63
CA ALA A 111 -3.33 -13.21 20.33
C ALA A 111 -2.07 -12.37 20.18
N LEU A 112 -2.20 -11.15 19.66
CA LEU A 112 -1.09 -10.19 19.62
C LEU A 112 -0.92 -9.53 21.00
N SER A 113 0.34 -9.34 21.39
CA SER A 113 0.69 -8.54 22.56
C SER A 113 0.39 -7.07 22.27
N VAL A 114 -0.11 -6.35 23.27
CA VAL A 114 -0.37 -4.88 23.22
C VAL A 114 0.92 -4.09 22.92
N ALA A 115 2.10 -4.70 23.17
CA ALA A 115 3.40 -4.10 22.87
C ALA A 115 3.88 -4.32 21.43
N ALA A 116 3.20 -5.13 20.62
CA ALA A 116 3.50 -5.23 19.19
C ALA A 116 3.08 -3.91 18.53
N ALA A 117 4.07 -3.11 18.12
CA ALA A 117 3.86 -1.76 17.58
C ALA A 117 3.13 -1.78 16.24
N ASP A 118 3.33 -2.85 15.46
CA ASP A 118 2.65 -3.08 14.19
C ASP A 118 2.33 -4.58 14.02
N ALA A 119 1.16 -4.86 13.45
CA ALA A 119 0.76 -6.22 13.09
C ALA A 119 1.76 -6.88 12.12
N ASP A 120 2.39 -6.06 11.29
CA ASP A 120 3.33 -6.46 10.24
C ASP A 120 4.57 -7.16 10.82
N ASP A 121 5.07 -6.65 11.96
CA ASP A 121 6.24 -7.18 12.68
C ASP A 121 6.01 -8.59 13.22
N VAL A 122 4.75 -9.03 13.36
CA VAL A 122 4.40 -10.36 13.86
C VAL A 122 3.91 -11.26 12.74
N VAL A 123 3.03 -10.77 11.86
CA VAL A 123 2.41 -11.58 10.81
C VAL A 123 3.44 -12.08 9.80
N VAL A 124 4.39 -11.24 9.37
CA VAL A 124 5.38 -11.64 8.36
C VAL A 124 6.34 -12.71 8.90
N PRO A 125 7.05 -12.52 10.03
CA PRO A 125 7.94 -13.55 10.56
C PRO A 125 7.21 -14.85 10.92
N LEU A 126 5.95 -14.74 11.35
CA LEU A 126 5.14 -15.90 11.68
C LEU A 126 4.76 -16.71 10.43
N ARG A 127 4.33 -16.06 9.35
CA ARG A 127 4.07 -16.72 8.06
C ARG A 127 5.31 -17.46 7.57
N GLU A 128 6.47 -16.81 7.62
CA GLU A 128 7.75 -17.44 7.27
C GLU A 128 8.10 -18.62 8.20
N ALA A 129 7.79 -18.51 9.49
CA ALA A 129 8.03 -19.58 10.46
C ALA A 129 7.09 -20.78 10.22
N PHE A 130 5.83 -20.55 9.87
CA PHE A 130 4.90 -21.60 9.48
C PHE A 130 5.32 -22.27 8.19
N GLU A 131 5.74 -21.53 7.18
CA GLU A 131 6.30 -22.12 5.95
C GLU A 131 7.54 -22.97 6.24
N ARG A 132 8.46 -22.48 7.07
CA ARG A 132 9.65 -23.25 7.48
C ARG A 132 9.28 -24.52 8.25
N THR A 133 8.24 -24.46 9.07
CA THR A 133 7.72 -25.62 9.79
C THR A 133 7.13 -26.62 8.83
N LEU A 134 6.25 -26.18 7.92
CA LEU A 134 5.59 -27.01 6.91
C LEU A 134 6.60 -27.71 5.98
N ARG A 135 7.67 -27.01 5.57
CA ARG A 135 8.73 -27.59 4.73
C ARG A 135 9.48 -28.76 5.38
N ARG A 136 9.44 -28.91 6.71
CA ARG A 136 10.07 -30.01 7.45
C ARG A 136 9.18 -31.25 7.58
N PHE A 137 7.90 -31.16 7.21
CA PHE A 137 6.97 -32.27 7.30
C PHE A 137 6.94 -33.09 5.99
N PRO A 138 6.80 -34.43 6.09
CA PRO A 138 6.45 -35.27 4.94
C PRO A 138 5.06 -34.89 4.41
N ASP A 139 4.84 -35.03 3.10
CA ASP A 139 3.58 -34.71 2.41
C ASP A 139 3.12 -33.25 2.56
N ARG A 140 4.08 -32.32 2.68
CA ARG A 140 3.84 -30.88 2.85
C ARG A 140 2.88 -30.28 1.81
N ASP A 141 2.86 -30.82 0.60
CA ASP A 141 2.07 -30.31 -0.52
C ASP A 141 0.56 -30.64 -0.34
N ASP A 142 0.23 -31.59 0.53
CA ASP A 142 -1.15 -31.96 0.88
C ASP A 142 -1.73 -31.08 2.01
N TYR A 143 -0.88 -30.30 2.70
CA TYR A 143 -1.28 -29.43 3.80
C TYR A 143 -1.25 -27.97 3.37
N THR A 144 -2.30 -27.24 3.73
CA THR A 144 -2.40 -25.80 3.48
C THR A 144 -2.50 -25.07 4.82
N VAL A 145 -1.61 -24.10 5.05
CA VAL A 145 -1.64 -23.21 6.21
C VAL A 145 -1.89 -21.79 5.72
N GLN A 146 -2.97 -21.17 6.20
CA GLN A 146 -3.36 -19.81 5.83
C GLN A 146 -3.49 -18.95 7.07
N VAL A 147 -3.06 -17.71 6.97
CA VAL A 147 -3.19 -16.70 8.04
C VAL A 147 -4.21 -15.67 7.57
N THR A 148 -5.28 -15.49 8.34
CA THR A 148 -6.39 -14.57 8.08
C THR A 148 -6.75 -13.80 9.34
N GLY A 149 -7.71 -12.88 9.26
CA GLY A 149 -8.01 -11.93 10.32
C GLY A 149 -7.46 -10.55 9.99
N ARG A 150 -7.80 -9.57 10.82
CA ARG A 150 -7.65 -8.15 10.46
C ARG A 150 -6.21 -7.77 10.15
N ALA A 151 -5.28 -8.06 11.06
CA ALA A 151 -3.84 -7.84 10.90
C ALA A 151 -3.28 -8.40 9.58
N ALA A 152 -3.56 -9.67 9.29
CA ALA A 152 -3.06 -10.35 8.11
C ALA A 152 -3.67 -9.82 6.81
N LEU A 153 -4.97 -9.54 6.83
CA LEU A 153 -5.68 -8.95 5.68
C LEU A 153 -5.18 -7.53 5.42
N ASP A 154 -4.93 -6.76 6.47
CA ASP A 154 -4.47 -5.39 6.36
C ASP A 154 -3.08 -5.34 5.69
N LEU A 155 -2.14 -6.18 6.13
CA LEU A 155 -0.84 -6.37 5.47
C LEU A 155 -0.98 -6.80 4.00
N ASP A 156 -1.86 -7.76 3.70
CA ASP A 156 -2.05 -8.26 2.33
C ASP A 156 -2.58 -7.18 1.40
N ILE A 157 -3.56 -6.37 1.83
CA ILE A 157 -4.10 -5.28 1.02
C ILE A 157 -3.03 -4.20 0.78
N ARG A 158 -2.22 -3.85 1.79
CA ARG A 158 -1.11 -2.90 1.62
C ARG A 158 -0.12 -3.40 0.58
N THR A 159 0.30 -4.67 0.71
CA THR A 159 1.28 -5.31 -0.17
C THR A 159 0.77 -5.39 -1.61
N VAL A 160 -0.45 -5.91 -1.81
CA VAL A 160 -1.07 -6.02 -3.12
C VAL A 160 -1.26 -4.64 -3.76
N SER A 161 -1.69 -3.64 -2.99
CA SER A 161 -1.84 -2.27 -3.50
C SER A 161 -0.51 -1.68 -3.98
N ALA A 162 0.57 -1.89 -3.22
CA ALA A 162 1.91 -1.45 -3.60
C ALA A 162 2.43 -2.17 -4.86
N GLU A 163 2.22 -3.49 -4.95
CA GLU A 163 2.59 -4.28 -6.11
C GLU A 163 1.81 -3.90 -7.36
N ASP A 164 0.51 -3.66 -7.23
CA ASP A 164 -0.37 -3.24 -8.31
C ASP A 164 0.02 -1.86 -8.83
N ALA A 165 0.28 -0.88 -7.95
CA ALA A 165 0.78 0.42 -8.35
C ALA A 165 2.06 0.28 -9.19
N LYS A 166 3.03 -0.50 -8.71
CA LYS A 166 4.31 -0.73 -9.42
C LYS A 166 4.11 -1.47 -10.75
N ARG A 167 3.31 -2.54 -10.78
CA ARG A 167 3.04 -3.32 -12.00
C ARG A 167 2.31 -2.49 -13.05
N ASN A 168 1.35 -1.67 -12.61
CA ASN A 168 0.57 -0.84 -13.51
C ASN A 168 1.43 0.28 -14.09
N GLU A 169 2.29 0.92 -13.31
CA GLU A 169 3.23 1.93 -13.82
C GLU A 169 4.18 1.35 -14.87
N ILE A 170 4.77 0.18 -14.61
CA ILE A 170 5.66 -0.50 -15.57
C ILE A 170 4.96 -0.80 -16.89
N LYS A 171 3.67 -1.13 -16.87
CA LYS A 171 2.87 -1.40 -18.07
C LYS A 171 2.42 -0.12 -18.77
N LEU A 172 2.03 0.90 -18.01
CA LEU A 172 1.47 2.15 -18.53
C LEU A 172 2.55 3.03 -19.16
N ILE A 173 3.74 3.13 -18.56
CA ILE A 173 4.82 3.99 -19.08
C ILE A 173 5.15 3.71 -20.56
N PRO A 174 5.36 2.45 -21.01
CA PRO A 174 5.59 2.15 -22.43
C PRO A 174 4.40 2.51 -23.33
N ILE A 175 3.18 2.21 -22.88
CA ILE A 175 1.95 2.49 -23.65
C ILE A 175 1.80 4.01 -23.84
N THR A 176 1.94 4.77 -22.76
CA THR A 176 1.94 6.22 -22.76
C THR A 176 3.04 6.79 -23.67
N LEU A 177 4.25 6.24 -23.61
CA LEU A 177 5.35 6.67 -24.47
C LEU A 177 5.01 6.46 -25.96
N VAL A 178 4.43 5.32 -26.32
CA VAL A 178 3.99 5.06 -27.71
C VAL A 178 2.94 6.07 -28.14
N ILE A 179 1.93 6.34 -27.31
CA ILE A 179 0.88 7.33 -27.61
C ILE A 179 1.49 8.72 -27.78
N LEU A 180 2.41 9.13 -26.91
CA LEU A 180 3.09 10.42 -27.01
C LEU A 180 3.96 10.53 -28.27
N ILE A 181 4.67 9.46 -28.65
CA ILE A 181 5.43 9.42 -29.90
C ILE A 181 4.50 9.60 -31.10
N LEU A 182 3.34 8.94 -31.11
CA LEU A 182 2.34 9.09 -32.17
C LEU A 182 1.75 10.51 -32.22
N ALA A 183 1.52 11.13 -31.05
CA ALA A 183 0.98 12.49 -30.97
C ALA A 183 1.98 13.55 -31.45
N PHE A 184 3.26 13.44 -31.07
CA PHE A 184 4.27 14.46 -31.36
C PHE A 184 5.11 14.20 -32.61
N GLY A 185 5.14 12.97 -33.11
CA GLY A 185 5.96 12.52 -34.24
C GLY A 185 7.47 12.50 -33.96
N ALA A 186 7.90 12.72 -32.71
CA ALA A 186 9.31 12.78 -32.33
C ALA A 186 9.54 12.23 -30.91
N LEU A 187 10.50 11.31 -30.77
CA LEU A 187 10.82 10.66 -29.49
C LEU A 187 11.22 11.67 -28.41
N VAL A 188 12.05 12.66 -28.75
CA VAL A 188 12.52 13.67 -27.79
C VAL A 188 11.35 14.52 -27.27
N ALA A 189 10.40 14.87 -28.13
CA ALA A 189 9.22 15.64 -27.75
C ALA A 189 8.28 14.83 -26.85
N ALA A 190 8.20 13.51 -27.04
CA ALA A 190 7.41 12.60 -26.21
C ALA A 190 8.04 12.31 -24.83
N LEU A 191 9.38 12.31 -24.74
CA LEU A 191 10.08 12.07 -23.48
C LEU A 191 9.89 13.19 -22.46
N ILE A 192 9.77 14.44 -22.91
CA ILE A 192 9.61 15.59 -22.01
C ILE A 192 8.34 15.45 -21.14
N PRO A 193 7.13 15.25 -21.71
CA PRO A 193 5.92 15.02 -20.93
C PRO A 193 6.02 13.85 -19.95
N LEU A 194 6.58 12.73 -20.41
CA LEU A 194 6.72 11.54 -19.58
C LEU A 194 7.64 11.78 -18.39
N LEU A 195 8.79 12.41 -18.61
CA LEU A 195 9.75 12.74 -17.54
C LEU A 195 9.13 13.70 -16.52
N VAL A 196 8.36 14.69 -16.98
CA VAL A 196 7.66 15.62 -16.09
C VAL A 196 6.62 14.89 -15.24
N GLY A 197 5.83 13.98 -15.82
CA GLY A 197 4.86 13.17 -15.09
C GLY A 197 5.50 12.27 -14.02
N VAL A 198 6.57 11.55 -14.37
CA VAL A 198 7.31 10.68 -13.43
C VAL A 198 7.96 11.50 -12.31
N MET A 199 8.51 12.68 -12.65
CA MET A 199 9.07 13.60 -11.65
C MET A 199 7.99 14.13 -10.70
N ALA A 200 6.81 14.46 -11.21
CA ALA A 200 5.68 14.91 -10.39
C ALA A 200 5.24 13.83 -9.39
N ILE A 201 5.12 12.57 -9.83
CA ILE A 201 4.82 11.43 -8.95
C ILE A 201 5.90 11.28 -7.87
N SER A 202 7.17 11.28 -8.27
CA SER A 202 8.30 11.08 -7.35
C SER A 202 8.34 12.16 -6.27
N ILE A 203 8.16 13.43 -6.66
CA ILE A 203 8.12 14.56 -5.72
C ILE A 203 6.92 14.47 -4.79
N THR A 204 5.74 14.12 -5.32
CA THR A 204 4.52 13.99 -4.51
C THR A 204 4.64 12.87 -3.49
N LEU A 205 5.20 11.72 -3.87
CA LEU A 205 5.47 10.61 -2.96
C LEU A 205 6.46 11.01 -1.87
N ALA A 206 7.54 11.72 -2.20
CA ALA A 206 8.49 12.19 -1.20
C ALA A 206 7.86 13.17 -0.19
N ILE A 207 7.02 14.10 -0.67
CA ILE A 207 6.28 15.02 0.21
C ILE A 207 5.35 14.22 1.14
N ILE A 208 4.65 13.24 0.62
CA ILE A 208 3.76 12.39 1.41
C ILE A 208 4.53 11.53 2.40
N GLY A 209 5.73 11.08 2.06
CA GLY A 209 6.63 10.39 2.98
C GLY A 209 7.01 11.23 4.19
N VAL A 210 7.20 12.54 4.02
CA VAL A 210 7.42 13.48 5.13
C VAL A 210 6.14 13.66 5.94
N ILE A 211 4.99 13.84 5.27
CA ILE A 211 3.70 14.02 5.96
C ILE A 211 3.32 12.77 6.76
N ALA A 212 3.63 11.59 6.25
CA ALA A 212 3.38 10.31 6.90
C ALA A 212 4.13 10.15 8.23
N GLU A 213 5.19 10.92 8.48
CA GLU A 213 5.90 10.92 9.78
C GLU A 213 5.08 11.59 10.90
N VAL A 214 4.18 12.50 10.54
CA VAL A 214 3.39 13.28 11.50
C VAL A 214 1.90 12.95 11.47
N MET A 215 1.40 12.40 10.36
CA MET A 215 0.00 12.03 10.21
C MET A 215 -0.13 10.70 9.45
N PRO A 216 -0.90 9.73 9.96
CA PRO A 216 -1.11 8.46 9.27
C PRO A 216 -1.83 8.67 7.92
N MET A 217 -1.17 8.25 6.85
CA MET A 217 -1.63 8.39 5.46
C MET A 217 -2.14 7.07 4.92
N SER A 218 -3.20 7.10 4.11
CA SER A 218 -3.76 5.89 3.51
C SER A 218 -2.91 5.37 2.34
N VAL A 219 -2.77 4.05 2.20
CA VAL A 219 -2.08 3.39 1.07
C VAL A 219 -2.78 3.66 -0.27
N PHE A 220 -4.08 3.99 -0.24
CA PHE A 220 -4.83 4.39 -1.44
C PHE A 220 -4.29 5.66 -2.09
N VAL A 221 -3.54 6.47 -1.34
CA VAL A 221 -2.90 7.67 -1.86
C VAL A 221 -1.86 7.32 -2.94
N LEU A 222 -1.21 6.15 -2.88
CA LEU A 222 -0.30 5.68 -3.95
C LEU A 222 -1.01 5.58 -5.30
N ASN A 223 -2.16 4.91 -5.32
CA ASN A 223 -2.96 4.73 -6.52
C ASN A 223 -3.47 6.07 -7.06
N MET A 224 -3.86 6.98 -6.17
CA MET A 224 -4.32 8.32 -6.54
C MET A 224 -3.20 9.17 -7.15
N ILE A 225 -2.00 9.18 -6.56
CA ILE A 225 -0.85 9.90 -7.11
C ILE A 225 -0.45 9.33 -8.47
N SER A 226 -0.42 8.01 -8.59
CA SER A 226 -0.04 7.37 -9.85
C SER A 226 -1.03 7.70 -10.98
N MET A 227 -2.33 7.54 -10.71
CA MET A 227 -3.38 7.83 -11.69
C MET A 227 -3.46 9.32 -12.04
N ILE A 228 -3.52 10.20 -11.04
CA ILE A 228 -3.75 11.63 -11.25
C ILE A 228 -2.45 12.33 -11.61
N GLY A 229 -1.36 12.05 -10.91
CA GLY A 229 -0.07 12.71 -11.10
C GLY A 229 0.51 12.46 -12.49
N LEU A 230 0.42 11.22 -12.99
CA LEU A 230 0.85 10.91 -14.36
C LEU A 230 -0.06 11.60 -15.39
N GLY A 231 -1.39 11.47 -15.26
CA GLY A 231 -2.35 12.05 -16.20
C GLY A 231 -2.24 13.57 -16.29
N VAL A 232 -2.37 14.25 -15.16
CA VAL A 232 -2.28 15.71 -15.06
C VAL A 232 -0.89 16.22 -15.46
N GLY A 233 0.17 15.51 -15.06
CA GLY A 233 1.55 15.86 -15.45
C GLY A 233 1.77 15.79 -16.95
N ILE A 234 1.21 14.78 -17.63
CA ILE A 234 1.29 14.63 -19.08
C ILE A 234 0.43 15.68 -19.78
N ASP A 235 -0.81 15.91 -19.34
CA ASP A 235 -1.72 16.86 -19.99
C ASP A 235 -1.17 18.29 -19.96
N TYR A 236 -0.66 18.72 -18.81
CA TYR A 236 -0.08 20.05 -18.66
C TYR A 236 1.22 20.22 -19.42
N SER A 237 2.08 19.21 -19.41
CA SER A 237 3.33 19.25 -20.20
C SER A 237 3.05 19.20 -21.69
N LEU A 238 2.03 18.48 -22.14
CA LEU A 238 1.61 18.45 -23.55
C LEU A 238 1.13 19.83 -24.01
N LEU A 239 0.32 20.52 -23.20
CA LEU A 239 -0.12 21.88 -23.50
C LEU A 239 1.07 22.84 -23.65
N VAL A 240 2.04 22.78 -22.72
CA VAL A 240 3.23 23.62 -22.74
C VAL A 240 4.14 23.29 -23.93
N VAL A 241 4.40 22.01 -24.21
CA VAL A 241 5.27 21.59 -25.31
C VAL A 241 4.64 21.93 -26.66
N THR A 242 3.33 21.71 -26.81
CA THR A 242 2.61 22.04 -28.06
C THR A 242 2.67 23.54 -28.31
N ARG A 243 2.40 24.36 -27.29
CA ARG A 243 2.46 25.81 -27.42
C ARG A 243 3.88 26.31 -27.70
N PHE A 244 4.89 25.73 -27.06
CA PHE A 244 6.29 26.06 -27.35
C PHE A 244 6.67 25.76 -28.80
N ARG A 245 6.22 24.63 -29.35
CA ARG A 245 6.44 24.29 -30.75
C ARG A 245 5.73 25.24 -31.71
N GLU A 246 4.51 25.66 -31.39
CA GLU A 246 3.78 26.67 -32.17
C GLU A 246 4.54 28.01 -32.23
N GLU A 247 5.05 28.48 -31.08
CA GLU A 247 5.81 29.73 -31.01
C GLU A 247 7.18 29.62 -31.71
N LEU A 248 7.83 28.45 -31.71
CA LEU A 248 9.03 28.22 -32.53
C LEU A 248 8.72 28.23 -34.03
N ASN A 249 7.62 27.59 -34.44
CA ASN A 249 7.19 27.54 -35.83
C ASN A 249 6.73 28.91 -36.36
N SER A 250 6.35 29.84 -35.49
CA SER A 250 6.05 31.23 -35.85
C SER A 250 7.30 32.09 -36.06
N GLY A 251 8.50 31.52 -35.91
CA GLY A 251 9.79 32.16 -36.21
C GLY A 251 10.47 32.81 -35.00
N LEU A 252 9.96 32.60 -33.78
CA LEU A 252 10.59 33.14 -32.57
C LEU A 252 11.86 32.36 -32.20
N ARG A 253 12.79 33.05 -31.55
CA ARG A 253 13.96 32.39 -30.93
C ARG A 253 13.50 31.55 -29.74
N ALA A 254 14.24 30.50 -29.41
CA ALA A 254 13.88 29.58 -28.32
C ALA A 254 13.63 30.28 -26.96
N SER A 255 14.39 31.31 -26.61
CA SER A 255 14.17 32.08 -25.39
C SER A 255 12.85 32.86 -25.41
N GLU A 256 12.55 33.52 -26.53
CA GLU A 256 11.33 34.31 -26.72
C GLU A 256 10.09 33.41 -26.79
N ALA A 257 10.19 32.27 -27.48
CA ALA A 257 9.15 31.25 -27.54
C ALA A 257 8.82 30.69 -26.14
N ALA A 258 9.84 30.44 -25.31
CA ALA A 258 9.65 29.96 -23.94
C ALA A 258 8.90 30.99 -23.09
N VAL A 259 9.29 32.27 -23.15
CA VAL A 259 8.61 33.35 -22.42
C VAL A 259 7.14 33.45 -22.84
N ARG A 260 6.84 33.48 -24.15
CA ARG A 260 5.44 33.52 -24.63
C ARG A 260 4.63 32.30 -24.22
N THR A 261 5.24 31.13 -24.24
CA THR A 261 4.59 29.89 -23.80
C THR A 261 4.19 29.97 -22.32
N PHE A 262 5.09 30.45 -21.45
CA PHE A 262 4.77 30.61 -20.04
C PHE A 262 3.69 31.68 -19.78
N LEU A 263 3.69 32.78 -20.55
CA LEU A 263 2.67 33.82 -20.43
C LEU A 263 1.27 33.36 -20.88
N THR A 264 1.16 32.30 -21.68
CA THR A 264 -0.11 31.79 -22.22
C THR A 264 -0.45 30.43 -21.64
N ALA A 265 0.17 29.37 -22.15
CA ALA A 265 -0.02 28.00 -21.68
C ALA A 265 0.35 27.84 -20.20
N GLY A 266 1.41 28.49 -19.73
CA GLY A 266 1.78 28.46 -18.32
C GLY A 266 0.69 29.03 -17.40
N HIS A 267 0.09 30.16 -17.79
CA HIS A 267 -1.04 30.73 -17.06
C HIS A 267 -2.25 29.78 -17.06
N ALA A 268 -2.57 29.18 -18.21
CA ALA A 268 -3.65 28.19 -18.30
C ALA A 268 -3.41 26.98 -17.37
N VAL A 269 -2.19 26.44 -17.34
CA VAL A 269 -1.80 25.35 -16.44
C VAL A 269 -1.96 25.76 -14.97
N MET A 270 -1.51 26.96 -14.59
CA MET A 270 -1.66 27.45 -13.20
C MET A 270 -3.12 27.59 -12.80
N THR A 271 -3.97 28.12 -13.68
CA THR A 271 -5.41 28.24 -13.41
C THR A 271 -6.09 26.86 -13.30
N SER A 272 -5.75 25.90 -14.16
CA SER A 272 -6.29 24.54 -14.09
C SER A 272 -5.78 23.79 -12.85
N GLY A 273 -4.50 23.92 -12.50
CA GLY A 273 -3.95 23.32 -11.29
C GLY A 273 -4.62 23.89 -10.04
N ALA A 274 -4.87 25.20 -10.00
CA ALA A 274 -5.57 25.83 -8.89
C ALA A 274 -7.01 25.32 -8.73
N THR A 275 -7.75 25.08 -9.81
CA THR A 275 -9.11 24.52 -9.70
C THR A 275 -9.10 23.09 -9.17
N VAL A 276 -8.12 22.27 -9.58
CA VAL A 276 -7.93 20.91 -9.03
C VAL A 276 -7.61 20.97 -7.54
N VAL A 277 -6.69 21.84 -7.12
CA VAL A 277 -6.35 22.04 -5.70
C VAL A 277 -7.58 22.47 -4.89
N VAL A 278 -8.39 23.39 -5.39
CA VAL A 278 -9.63 23.81 -4.72
C VAL A 278 -10.62 22.65 -4.62
N GLY A 279 -10.76 21.85 -5.69
CA GLY A 279 -11.61 20.66 -5.69
C GLY A 279 -11.19 19.63 -4.63
N PHE A 280 -9.90 19.33 -4.53
CA PHE A 280 -9.37 18.44 -3.49
C PHE A 280 -9.45 19.06 -2.08
N ALA A 281 -9.21 20.37 -1.95
CA ALA A 281 -9.33 21.06 -0.66
C ALA A 281 -10.76 21.00 -0.09
N ALA A 282 -11.78 20.95 -0.95
CA ALA A 282 -13.16 20.76 -0.50
C ALA A 282 -13.37 19.40 0.21
N LEU A 283 -12.59 18.36 -0.13
CA LEU A 283 -12.67 17.07 0.55
C LEU A 283 -12.20 17.14 2.01
N LEU A 284 -11.36 18.12 2.38
CA LEU A 284 -10.94 18.34 3.77
C LEU A 284 -12.09 18.75 4.69
N LEU A 285 -13.20 19.24 4.12
CA LEU A 285 -14.41 19.55 4.89
C LEU A 285 -15.19 18.29 5.28
N THR A 286 -14.91 17.15 4.62
CA THR A 286 -15.60 15.89 4.89
C THR A 286 -14.90 15.19 6.06
N PRO A 287 -15.58 14.94 7.19
CA PRO A 287 -15.02 14.11 8.24
C PRO A 287 -14.99 12.65 7.76
N LEU A 288 -13.79 12.15 7.48
CA LEU A 288 -13.49 10.75 7.17
C LEU A 288 -12.87 10.06 8.39
#